data_AF-X7YP26-F1
#
_entry.id   AF-X7YP26-F1
#
_cell.length_a   1.000
_cell.length_b   1.000
_cell.length_c   1.000
_cell.angle_alpha   90.00
_cell.angle_beta   90.00
_cell.angle_gamma   90.00
#
_symmetry.space_group_name_H-M   'P 1'
#
loop_
_entity.id
_entity.type
_entity.pdbx_description
1 polymer ?
#
loop_
_entity_poly.entity_id
_entity_poly.type
_entity_poly.pdbx_seq_one_letter_code
_entity_poly.pdbx_strand_id
1 'polypeptide(L)' 'MKQAHKGRGITMHHFNLVAGHLSDSLTAAGVPDKTVAEILAVVAPLASDIASDAEPARV' A
#
# COMPACT_ATOMS: atom_id res chain seq x y z
N MET A 1 4.10 -10.84 0.72
CA MET A 1 4.83 -9.59 0.39
C MET A 1 6.04 -9.32 1.29
N LYS A 2 6.12 -9.98 2.45
CA LYS A 2 7.13 -9.78 3.50
C LYS A 2 8.60 -9.80 3.08
N GLN A 3 9.06 -10.84 2.38
CA GLN A 3 10.48 -10.93 2.02
C GLN A 3 10.95 -9.76 1.14
N ALA A 4 10.16 -9.38 0.14
CA ALA A 4 10.52 -8.30 -0.79
C ALA A 4 10.62 -6.93 -0.11
N HIS A 5 9.84 -6.70 0.95
CA HIS A 5 9.72 -5.41 1.64
C HIS A 5 10.46 -5.34 2.97
N LYS A 6 11.05 -6.45 3.42
CA LYS A 6 11.82 -6.53 4.67
C LYS A 6 12.97 -5.51 4.67
N GLY A 7 13.13 -4.80 5.78
CA GLY A 7 14.26 -3.88 6.01
C GLY A 7 14.16 -2.54 5.28
N ARG A 8 13.03 -2.23 4.63
CA ARG A 8 12.84 -0.97 3.88
C ARG A 8 12.25 0.18 4.69
N GLY A 9 11.92 -0.03 5.97
CA GLY A 9 11.32 1.01 6.83
C GLY A 9 9.95 1.51 6.34
N ILE A 10 9.17 0.65 5.68
CA ILE A 10 7.84 1.01 5.20
C ILE A 10 6.88 1.02 6.39
N THR A 11 6.26 2.16 6.67
CA THR A 11 5.29 2.33 7.74
C THR A 11 3.86 2.20 7.21
N MET A 12 2.88 2.12 8.11
CA MET A 12 1.47 2.21 7.72
C MET A 12 1.13 3.52 7.00
N HIS A 13 1.81 4.62 7.34
CA HIS A 13 1.67 5.88 6.61
C HIS A 13 2.11 5.74 5.14
N HIS A 14 3.28 5.15 4.88
CA HIS A 14 3.75 4.90 3.52
C HIS A 14 2.81 3.97 2.74
N PHE A 15 2.30 2.91 3.38
CA PHE A 15 1.35 2.00 2.74
C PHE A 15 0.07 2.73 2.33
N ASN A 16 -0.48 3.57 3.21
CA ASN A 16 -1.70 4.33 2.92
C ASN A 16 -1.50 5.36 1.79
N LEU A 17 -0.33 6.00 1.70
CA LEU A 17 0.00 6.86 0.56
C LEU A 17 -0.01 6.07 -0.77
N VAL A 18 0.60 4.89 -0.79
CA VAL A 18 0.59 4.03 -1.99
C VAL A 18 -0.82 3.55 -2.34
N ALA A 19 -1.64 3.19 -1.35
CA ALA A 19 -3.03 2.80 -1.59
C ALA A 19 -3.86 3.96 -2.20
N GLY A 20 -3.64 5.19 -1.72
CA GLY A 20 -4.23 6.39 -2.32
C GLY A 20 -3.78 6.59 -3.76
N HIS A 21 -2.47 6.56 -4.02
CA HIS A 21 -1.94 6.70 -5.37
C HIS A 21 -2.41 5.60 -6.32
N LEU A 22 -2.59 4.37 -5.83
CA LEU A 22 -3.15 3.28 -6.62
C LEU A 22 -4.61 3.57 -7.01
N SER A 23 -5.43 4.05 -6.06
CA SER A 23 -6.80 4.48 -6.34
C SER A 23 -6.83 5.57 -7.41
N ASP A 24 -6.06 6.65 -7.21
CA ASP A 24 -6.00 7.78 -8.13
C ASP A 24 -5.55 7.36 -9.53
N SER A 25 -4.55 6.49 -9.62
CA SER A 25 -4.02 6.01 -10.90
C SER A 25 -5.03 5.17 -11.66
N LEU A 26 -5.76 4.29 -10.97
CA LEU A 26 -6.80 3.46 -11.58
C LEU A 26 -7.98 4.31 -12.05
N THR A 27 -8.43 5.27 -11.23
CA THR A 27 -9.48 6.21 -11.61
C THR A 27 -9.06 7.07 -12.80
N ALA A 28 -7.83 7.59 -12.82
CA ALA A 28 -7.29 8.36 -13.94
C ALA A 28 -7.19 7.53 -15.23
N ALA A 29 -6.96 6.22 -15.12
CA ALA A 29 -6.99 5.28 -16.24
C ALA A 29 -8.42 4.90 -16.71
N GLY A 30 -9.47 5.46 -16.09
CA GLY A 30 -10.86 5.19 -16.44
C GLY A 30 -11.39 3.85 -15.92
N VAL A 31 -10.74 3.26 -14.92
CA VAL A 31 -11.23 2.03 -14.29
C VAL A 31 -12.51 2.34 -13.50
N PRO A 32 -13.59 1.55 -13.63
CA PRO A 32 -14.83 1.78 -12.89
C PRO A 32 -14.63 1.71 -11.37
N ASP A 33 -15.29 2.59 -10.61
CA ASP A 33 -15.16 2.69 -9.14
C ASP A 33 -15.37 1.36 -8.41
N LYS A 34 -16.32 0.54 -8.88
CA LYS A 34 -16.56 -0.80 -8.32
C LYS A 34 -15.31 -1.67 -8.42
N THR A 35 -14.64 -1.66 -9.57
CA THR A 35 -13.42 -2.42 -9.81
C THR A 35 -12.24 -1.85 -9.00
N VAL A 36 -12.14 -0.53 -8.86
CA VAL A 36 -11.14 0.10 -7.98
C VAL A 36 -11.32 -0.37 -6.54
N ALA A 37 -12.56 -0.37 -6.03
CA ALA A 37 -12.88 -0.83 -4.68
C ALA A 37 -12.54 -2.32 -4.48
N GLU A 38 -12.85 -3.18 -5.46
CA GLU A 38 -12.50 -4.60 -5.44
C GLU A 38 -10.98 -4.81 -5.39
N ILE A 39 -10.21 -4.04 -6.17
CA ILE A 39 -8.74 -4.11 -6.14
C ILE A 39 -8.20 -3.67 -4.77
N LEU A 40 -8.67 -2.53 -4.23
CA LEU A 40 -8.21 -2.03 -2.94
C LEU A 40 -8.56 -3.00 -1.79
N ALA A 41 -9.70 -3.68 -1.87
CA ALA A 41 -10.09 -4.72 -0.91
C ALA A 41 -9.10 -5.90 -0.88
N VAL A 42 -8.50 -6.26 -2.01
CA VAL A 42 -7.46 -7.30 -2.10
C VAL A 42 -6.10 -6.78 -1.64
N VAL A 43 -5.78 -5.51 -1.89
CA VAL A 43 -4.51 -4.89 -1.51
C VAL A 43 -4.43 -4.61 -0.01
N ALA A 44 -5.51 -4.13 0.60
CA ALA A 44 -5.56 -3.74 2.02
C ALA A 44 -4.98 -4.78 3.00
N PRO A 45 -5.35 -6.09 2.96
CA PRO A 45 -4.80 -7.08 3.89
C PRO A 45 -3.29 -7.34 3.70
N LEU A 46 -2.67 -6.91 2.59
CA LEU A 46 -1.23 -7.04 2.39
C LEU A 46 -0.41 -6.06 3.25
N ALA A 47 -1.07 -5.09 3.90
CA ALA A 47 -0.42 -4.10 4.75
C ALA A 47 0.43 -4.76 5.85
N SER A 48 -0.06 -5.82 6.51
CA SER A 48 0.68 -6.50 7.59
C SER A 48 1.95 -7.22 7.13
N ASP A 49 2.04 -7.51 5.83
CA ASP A 49 3.23 -8.10 5.22
C ASP A 49 4.23 -7.02 4.74
N ILE A 50 3.79 -5.79 4.52
CA ILE A 50 4.57 -4.74 3.86
C ILE A 50 5.02 -3.67 4.87
N ALA A 51 4.08 -3.20 5.68
CA ALA A 51 4.32 -2.18 6.69
C ALA A 51 4.85 -2.82 7.98
N SER A 52 5.71 -2.08 8.67
CA SER A 52 6.27 -2.45 9.96
C SER A 52 6.16 -1.25 10.91
N ASP A 53 5.99 -1.52 12.21
CA ASP A 53 5.95 -0.49 13.26
C ASP A 53 7.35 0.06 13.61
N ALA A 54 8.38 -0.34 12.87
CA ALA A 54 9.75 0.11 13.11
C ALA A 54 9.91 1.56 12.66
N GLU A 55 10.09 2.48 13.60
CA GLU A 55 10.71 3.77 13.30
C GLU A 55 12.05 3.52 12.58
N PRO A 56 12.37 4.28 11.52
CA PRO A 56 13.67 4.15 10.89
C PRO A 56 14.75 4.45 11.95
N ALA A 57 15.71 3.55 12.08
CA ALA A 57 16.90 3.81 12.88
C ALA A 57 17.55 5.09 12.35
N ARG A 58 17.51 6.18 13.13
CA ARG A 58 18.25 7.40 12.81
C ARG A 58 19.74 7.04 12.80
N VAL A 59 20.35 7.08 11.62
CA VAL A 59 21.81 7.13 11.42
C VAL A 59 22.29 8.56 11.49
#